data_AF-A0A7S9CLP0-F1
#
_entry.id   AF-A0A7S9CLP0-F1
#
_cell.length_a   1.000
_cell.length_b   1.000
_cell.length_c   1.000
_cell.angle_alpha   90.00
_cell.angle_beta   90.00
_cell.angle_gamma   90.00
#
_symmetry.space_group_name_H-M   'P 1'
#
loop_
_entity.id
_entity.type
_entity.pdbx_description
1 polymer ?
#
loop_
_entity_poly.entity_id
_entity_poly.type
_entity_poly.pdbx_seq_one_letter_code
_entity_poly.pdbx_strand_id
1 'polypeptide(L)'
;MLLVLYGRDEDHYEAAPGGGRMLKLESRAVALSDPIKINGPAVPFGATPPFVIAGGYALTPNVPGDFMEKWMEANKDSPMVKNNVIFVQKSDAAAQKQAKEQKEVQSGLERLDVRMVRKGERMVPRDPRWPKSVNPNLSVVATDTRDVA
;
A
#
# COMPACT_ATOMS: atom_id res chain seq x y z
N MET A 1 -0.18 8.13 -2.59
CA MET A 1 -0.10 7.22 -3.76
C MET A 1 -1.02 7.75 -4.84
N LEU A 2 -0.71 7.54 -6.13
CA LEU A 2 -1.60 7.91 -7.25
C LEU A 2 -2.13 6.62 -7.88
N LEU A 3 -3.44 6.55 -8.09
CA LEU A 3 -4.08 5.50 -8.86
C LEU A 3 -4.37 6.02 -10.27
N VAL A 4 -4.05 5.20 -11.26
CA VAL A 4 -4.29 5.49 -12.66
C VAL A 4 -5.05 4.32 -13.26
N LEU A 5 -6.11 4.62 -13.99
CA LEU A 5 -6.78 3.65 -14.84
C LEU A 5 -6.11 3.66 -16.21
N TYR A 6 -5.66 2.48 -16.64
CA TYR A 6 -5.09 2.30 -17.96
C TYR A 6 -6.08 1.58 -18.86
N GLY A 7 -6.25 2.10 -20.06
CA GLY A 7 -6.93 1.45 -21.17
C GLY A 7 -5.90 0.89 -22.14
N ARG A 8 -6.31 -0.10 -22.93
CA ARG A 8 -5.52 -0.54 -24.09
C ARG A 8 -5.84 0.42 -25.23
N ASP A 9 -4.84 1.13 -25.73
CA ASP A 9 -5.02 1.91 -26.96
C ASP A 9 -5.10 0.96 -28.16
N GLU A 10 -5.80 1.39 -29.21
CA GLU A 10 -5.94 0.61 -30.44
C GLU A 10 -4.56 0.30 -31.07
N ASP A 11 -4.51 -0.78 -31.85
CA ASP A 11 -3.28 -1.26 -32.48
C ASP A 11 -2.60 -0.13 -33.27
N HIS A 12 -1.44 0.32 -32.80
CA HIS A 12 -0.66 1.34 -33.47
C HIS A 12 0.09 0.71 -34.64
N TYR A 13 -0.17 1.17 -35.85
CA TYR A 13 0.51 0.68 -37.04
C TYR A 13 1.38 1.78 -37.65
N GLU A 14 2.70 1.57 -37.67
CA GLU A 14 3.59 2.44 -38.45
C GLU A 14 3.82 1.85 -39.84
N ALA A 15 3.92 2.73 -40.84
CA ALA A 15 4.32 2.34 -42.17
C ALA A 15 5.80 1.95 -42.16
N ALA A 16 6.12 0.73 -42.58
CA ALA A 16 7.52 0.35 -42.76
C ALA A 16 8.21 1.32 -43.74
N PRO A 17 9.47 1.71 -43.50
CA PRO A 17 10.26 2.46 -44.47
C PRO A 17 10.33 1.64 -45.77
N GLY A 18 9.56 2.04 -46.80
CA GLY A 18 9.39 1.27 -48.04
C GLY A 18 7.95 0.86 -48.40
N GLY A 19 6.94 1.26 -47.62
CA GLY A 19 5.54 1.35 -48.08
C GLY A 19 4.76 0.04 -48.26
N GLY A 20 5.32 -1.12 -47.89
CA GLY A 20 4.69 -2.42 -48.20
C GLY A 20 4.05 -3.18 -47.03
N ARG A 21 4.41 -2.89 -45.77
CA ARG A 21 3.88 -3.60 -44.60
C ARG A 21 3.67 -2.64 -43.43
N MET A 22 2.48 -2.65 -42.86
CA MET A 22 2.21 -2.00 -41.57
C MET A 22 2.78 -2.89 -40.46
N LEU A 23 3.65 -2.35 -39.62
CA LEU A 23 4.13 -3.04 -38.44
C LEU A 23 3.17 -2.75 -37.29
N LYS A 24 2.62 -3.80 -36.66
CA LYS A 24 1.90 -3.66 -35.39
C LYS A 24 2.93 -3.28 -34.32
N LEU A 25 3.04 -2.00 -34.02
CA LEU A 25 3.69 -1.56 -32.80
C LEU A 25 2.77 -1.96 -31.64
N GLU A 26 3.39 -2.41 -30.56
CA GLU A 26 2.70 -3.03 -29.43
C GLU A 26 1.56 -2.15 -28.89
N SER A 27 0.49 -2.80 -28.42
CA SER A 27 -0.60 -2.09 -27.75
C SER A 27 -0.07 -1.41 -26.50
N ARG A 28 -0.06 -0.07 -26.49
CA ARG A 28 0.39 0.72 -25.34
C ARG A 28 -0.75 0.92 -24.34
N ALA A 29 -0.43 0.82 -23.05
CA ALA A 29 -1.34 1.23 -21.99
C ALA A 29 -1.39 2.76 -21.92
N VAL A 30 -2.56 3.35 -22.16
CA VAL A 30 -2.79 4.81 -22.08
C VAL A 30 -3.65 5.12 -20.86
N ALA A 31 -3.29 6.17 -20.12
CA ALA A 31 -4.06 6.61 -18.96
C ALA A 31 -5.43 7.13 -19.44
N LEU A 32 -6.52 6.54 -18.95
CA LEU A 32 -7.89 6.87 -19.32
C LEU A 32 -8.40 8.16 -18.65
N SER A 33 -7.79 8.54 -17.53
CA SER A 33 -8.21 9.70 -16.74
C SER A 33 -7.04 10.29 -15.97
N ASP A 34 -7.27 11.47 -15.39
CA ASP A 34 -6.34 12.07 -14.45
C ASP A 34 -6.08 11.11 -13.26
N PRO A 35 -4.83 11.05 -12.76
CA PRO A 35 -4.49 10.23 -11.61
C PRO A 35 -5.23 10.65 -10.34
N ILE A 36 -5.82 9.69 -9.64
CA ILE A 36 -6.49 9.94 -8.36
C ILE A 36 -5.51 9.75 -7.20
N LYS A 37 -5.40 10.74 -6.32
CA LYS A 37 -4.59 10.65 -5.12
C LYS A 37 -5.28 9.83 -4.04
N ILE A 38 -4.60 8.77 -3.59
CA ILE A 38 -4.95 7.98 -2.41
C ILE A 38 -3.97 8.30 -1.27
N ASN A 39 -4.53 8.53 -0.09
CA ASN A 39 -3.76 8.79 1.12
C ASN A 39 -3.09 7.50 1.63
N GLY A 40 -1.88 7.61 2.16
CA GLY A 40 -1.19 6.52 2.85
C GLY A 40 -1.14 6.78 4.36
N PRO A 41 -1.09 5.74 5.22
CA PRO A 41 -1.09 5.92 6.67
C PRO A 41 0.26 6.41 7.23
N ALA A 42 1.33 6.38 6.44
CA ALA A 42 2.65 6.83 6.86
C ALA A 42 2.70 8.36 7.00
N VAL A 43 2.97 8.82 8.22
CA VAL A 43 3.21 10.23 8.55
C VAL A 43 4.55 10.39 9.28
N PRO A 44 5.23 11.54 9.14
CA PRO A 44 6.43 11.84 9.92
C PRO A 44 6.19 11.72 11.42
N PHE A 45 7.21 11.30 12.16
CA PHE A 45 7.11 11.18 13.62
C PHE A 45 6.79 12.56 14.25
N GLY A 46 5.78 12.61 15.11
CA GLY A 46 5.35 13.84 15.79
C GLY A 46 4.43 14.75 14.96
N ALA A 47 4.16 14.43 13.69
CA ALA A 47 3.26 15.21 12.86
C ALA A 47 1.81 14.71 12.95
N THR A 48 0.85 15.64 13.01
CA THR A 48 -0.57 15.32 12.90
C THR A 48 -0.92 14.99 11.45
N PRO A 49 -1.53 13.82 11.16
CA PRO A 49 -1.99 13.49 9.81
C PRO A 49 -3.01 14.51 9.29
N PRO A 50 -2.94 14.94 8.02
CA PRO A 50 -3.91 15.86 7.42
C PRO A 50 -5.22 15.17 7.01
N PHE A 51 -5.37 13.88 7.29
CA PHE A 51 -6.51 13.04 6.94
C PHE A 51 -6.83 12.08 8.08
N VAL A 52 -8.03 11.51 8.05
CA VAL A 52 -8.47 10.56 9.08
C VAL A 52 -7.76 9.22 8.89
N ILE A 53 -7.06 8.78 9.94
CA ILE A 53 -6.52 7.42 10.02
C ILE A 53 -7.41 6.59 10.93
N ALA A 54 -7.98 5.51 10.40
CA ALA A 54 -8.81 4.56 11.16
C ALA A 54 -8.24 3.15 11.00
N GLY A 55 -7.99 2.44 12.10
CA GLY A 55 -7.50 1.05 12.05
C GLY A 55 -6.21 0.84 11.24
N GLY A 56 -5.36 1.86 11.09
CA GLY A 56 -4.15 1.79 10.26
C GLY A 56 -4.35 2.17 8.79
N TYR A 57 -5.57 2.50 8.36
CA TYR A 57 -5.88 2.96 7.01
C TYR A 57 -6.05 4.47 6.96
N ALA A 58 -5.48 5.11 5.94
CA ALA A 58 -5.71 6.52 5.65
C ALA A 58 -6.93 6.67 4.74
N LEU A 59 -7.99 7.27 5.27
CA LEU A 59 -9.22 7.45 4.50
C LEU A 59 -9.04 8.51 3.43
N THR A 60 -9.59 8.24 2.25
CA THR A 60 -9.56 9.13 1.09
C THR A 60 -11.00 9.39 0.66
N PRO A 61 -11.65 10.44 1.18
CA PRO A 61 -13.02 10.78 0.81
C PRO A 61 -13.08 11.34 -0.63
N ASN A 62 -14.29 11.39 -1.19
CA ASN A 62 -14.59 12.00 -2.50
C ASN A 62 -13.88 11.36 -3.70
N VAL A 63 -13.59 10.06 -3.65
CA VAL A 63 -13.12 9.30 -4.82
C VAL A 63 -14.33 8.93 -5.70
N PRO A 64 -14.32 9.22 -7.02
CA PRO A 64 -15.38 8.81 -7.93
C PRO A 64 -15.60 7.29 -7.90
N GLY A 65 -16.84 6.88 -7.65
CA GLY A 65 -17.22 5.46 -7.53
C GLY A 65 -16.88 4.66 -8.79
N ASP A 66 -17.31 5.15 -9.95
CA ASP A 66 -17.10 4.48 -11.25
C ASP A 66 -15.62 4.24 -11.57
N PHE A 67 -14.76 5.19 -11.21
CA PHE A 67 -13.30 5.03 -11.36
C PHE A 67 -12.81 3.89 -10.48
N MET A 68 -13.21 3.90 -9.21
CA MET A 68 -12.68 2.96 -8.24
C MET A 68 -13.20 1.55 -8.48
N GLU A 69 -14.44 1.39 -8.92
CA GLU A 69 -15.01 0.09 -9.32
C GLU A 69 -14.21 -0.52 -10.49
N LYS A 70 -13.96 0.25 -11.55
CA LYS A 70 -13.12 -0.18 -12.67
C LYS A 70 -11.69 -0.48 -12.25
N TRP A 71 -11.14 0.31 -11.33
CA TRP A 71 -9.78 0.12 -10.86
C TRP A 71 -9.66 -1.16 -10.03
N MET A 72 -10.61 -1.42 -9.15
CA MET A 72 -10.68 -2.64 -8.34
C MET A 72 -10.87 -3.88 -9.22
N GLU A 73 -11.67 -3.79 -10.28
CA GLU A 73 -11.85 -4.89 -11.24
C GLU A 73 -10.55 -5.18 -12.00
N ALA A 74 -9.92 -4.14 -12.54
CA ALA A 74 -8.66 -4.27 -13.28
C ALA A 74 -7.51 -4.77 -12.39
N ASN A 75 -7.52 -4.44 -11.09
CA ASN A 75 -6.47 -4.77 -10.13
C ASN A 75 -6.88 -5.84 -9.11
N LYS A 76 -7.96 -6.60 -9.37
CA LYS A 76 -8.50 -7.62 -8.46
C LYS A 76 -7.47 -8.66 -8.02
N ASP A 77 -6.51 -8.93 -8.92
CA ASP A 77 -5.45 -9.92 -8.70
C ASP A 77 -4.20 -9.34 -8.07
N SER A 78 -4.13 -8.02 -7.91
CA SER A 78 -3.00 -7.34 -7.29
C SER A 78 -2.90 -7.71 -5.79
N PRO A 79 -1.68 -7.80 -5.23
CA PRO A 79 -1.49 -7.99 -3.79
C PRO A 79 -2.17 -6.91 -2.95
N MET A 80 -2.33 -5.69 -3.49
CA MET A 80 -2.98 -4.58 -2.80
C MET A 80 -4.47 -4.85 -2.55
N VAL A 81 -5.16 -5.45 -3.52
CA VAL A 81 -6.58 -5.81 -3.38
C VAL A 81 -6.72 -7.12 -2.61
N LYS A 82 -5.92 -8.14 -2.95
CA LYS A 82 -6.00 -9.47 -2.29
C LYS A 82 -5.70 -9.44 -0.81
N ASN A 83 -4.73 -8.63 -0.38
CA ASN A 83 -4.37 -8.48 1.04
C ASN A 83 -5.16 -7.38 1.74
N ASN A 84 -6.22 -6.85 1.11
CA ASN A 84 -7.05 -5.75 1.63
C ASN A 84 -6.24 -4.51 2.08
N VAL A 85 -5.14 -4.21 1.40
CA VAL A 85 -4.39 -2.96 1.61
C VAL A 85 -5.20 -1.77 1.09
N ILE A 86 -5.98 -2.00 0.02
CA ILE A 86 -6.93 -1.04 -0.53
C ILE A 86 -8.31 -1.69 -0.57
N PHE A 87 -9.31 -0.97 -0.06
CA PHE A 87 -10.72 -1.34 -0.15
C PHE A 87 -11.59 -0.10 -0.37
N VAL A 88 -12.85 -0.31 -0.72
CA VAL A 88 -13.77 0.77 -1.10
C VAL A 88 -15.08 0.59 -0.35
N GLN A 89 -15.65 1.70 0.10
CA GLN A 89 -16.97 1.74 0.74
C GLN A 89 -17.75 2.96 0.24
N LYS A 90 -19.08 2.84 0.24
CA LYS A 90 -19.98 3.89 -0.26
C LYS A 90 -20.17 5.07 0.71
N SER A 91 -19.81 4.89 1.97
CA SER A 91 -19.94 5.93 3.00
C SER A 91 -18.74 5.95 3.93
N ASP A 92 -18.42 7.13 4.47
CA ASP A 92 -17.31 7.34 5.39
C ASP A 92 -17.45 6.51 6.66
N ALA A 93 -18.67 6.37 7.17
CA ALA A 93 -18.95 5.56 8.36
C ALA A 93 -18.68 4.06 8.11
N ALA A 94 -19.08 3.54 6.94
CA ALA A 94 -18.79 2.16 6.56
C ALA A 94 -17.28 1.96 6.35
N ALA A 95 -16.61 2.91 5.70
CA ALA A 95 -15.16 2.88 5.50
C ALA A 95 -14.41 2.84 6.84
N GLN A 96 -14.79 3.69 7.80
CA GLN A 96 -14.21 3.70 9.15
C GLN A 96 -14.45 2.39 9.90
N LYS A 97 -15.67 1.85 9.83
CA LYS A 97 -16.01 0.59 10.50
C LYS A 97 -15.17 -0.56 9.97
N GLN A 98 -15.14 -0.72 8.64
CA GLN A 98 -14.34 -1.75 8.00
C GLN A 98 -12.84 -1.56 8.26
N ALA A 99 -12.35 -0.32 8.29
CA ALA A 99 -10.95 -0.05 8.62
C ALA A 99 -10.61 -0.52 10.05
N LYS A 100 -11.51 -0.30 11.02
CA LYS A 100 -11.33 -0.77 12.39
C LYS A 100 -11.35 -2.29 12.50
N GLU A 101 -12.24 -2.94 11.76
CA GLU A 101 -12.33 -4.42 11.70
C GLU A 101 -11.06 -5.04 11.11
N GLN A 102 -10.39 -4.34 10.19
CA GLN A 102 -9.17 -4.81 9.52
C GLN A 102 -7.87 -4.31 10.17
N LYS A 103 -7.90 -3.86 11.42
CA LYS A 103 -6.72 -3.31 12.12
C LYS A 103 -5.52 -4.28 12.19
N GLU A 104 -5.79 -5.58 12.13
CA GLU A 104 -4.74 -6.62 12.19
C GLU A 104 -4.12 -6.94 10.83
N VAL A 105 -4.70 -6.41 9.73
CA VAL A 105 -4.14 -6.57 8.38
C VAL A 105 -2.84 -5.76 8.29
N GLN A 106 -1.76 -6.43 7.90
CA GLN A 106 -0.44 -5.81 7.79
C GLN A 106 -0.01 -5.73 6.32
N SER A 107 0.43 -4.54 5.90
CA SER A 107 0.99 -4.32 4.56
C SER A 107 2.41 -4.88 4.39
N GLY A 108 3.10 -5.15 5.51
CA GLY A 108 4.52 -5.47 5.54
C GLY A 108 5.46 -4.27 5.37
N LEU A 109 4.91 -3.08 5.07
CA LEU A 109 5.63 -1.81 4.99
C LEU A 109 5.44 -0.93 6.24
N GLU A 110 4.76 -1.47 7.24
CA GLU A 110 4.59 -0.81 8.53
C GLU A 110 5.92 -0.64 9.26
N ARG A 111 5.99 0.38 10.12
CA ARG A 111 7.12 0.59 11.04
C ARG A 111 7.39 -0.69 11.84
N LEU A 112 8.66 -1.00 12.09
CA LEU A 112 9.05 -2.15 12.90
C LEU A 112 8.48 -2.03 14.31
N ASP A 113 7.81 -3.08 14.78
CA ASP A 113 7.36 -3.17 16.17
C ASP A 113 8.55 -3.51 17.07
N VAL A 114 9.08 -2.50 17.77
CA VAL A 114 10.26 -2.62 18.63
C VAL A 114 9.95 -3.23 20.00
N ARG A 115 8.70 -3.59 20.27
CA ARG A 115 8.31 -4.17 21.56
C ARG A 115 8.90 -5.58 21.71
N MET A 116 9.37 -5.86 22.92
CA MET A 116 9.87 -7.19 23.30
C MET A 116 8.75 -7.99 23.96
N VAL A 117 8.64 -9.27 23.60
CA VAL A 117 7.73 -10.25 24.21
C VAL A 117 8.54 -11.35 24.88
N ARG A 118 8.03 -11.86 26.01
CA ARG A 118 8.67 -12.97 26.73
C ARG A 118 8.30 -14.29 26.05
N LYS A 119 9.29 -15.07 25.62
CA LYS A 119 9.12 -16.42 25.08
C LYS A 119 9.95 -17.39 25.92
N GLY A 120 9.32 -18.00 26.92
CA GLY A 120 10.00 -18.78 27.95
C GLY A 120 10.83 -17.90 28.88
N GLU A 121 12.13 -18.17 28.97
CA GLU A 121 13.08 -17.41 29.80
C GLU A 121 13.70 -16.20 29.09
N ARG A 122 13.50 -16.06 27.77
CA ARG A 122 14.15 -15.02 26.95
C ARG A 122 13.16 -13.94 26.51
N MET A 123 13.62 -12.69 26.44
CA MET A 123 12.91 -11.60 25.78
C MET A 123 13.28 -11.62 24.29
N VAL A 124 12.28 -11.68 23.43
CA VAL A 124 12.46 -11.66 21.97
C VAL A 124 11.65 -10.51 21.36
N PRO A 125 12.13 -9.88 20.29
CA PRO A 125 11.34 -8.89 19.55
C PRO A 125 10.02 -9.49 19.08
N ARG A 126 8.94 -8.70 19.17
CA ARG A 126 7.61 -9.10 18.71
C ARG A 126 7.52 -9.17 17.19
N ASP A 127 8.15 -8.24 16.49
CA ASP A 127 8.13 -8.19 15.02
C ASP A 127 9.03 -9.30 14.43
N PRO A 128 8.49 -10.20 13.59
CA PRO A 128 9.30 -11.21 12.91
C PRO A 128 10.38 -10.64 11.99
N ARG A 129 10.20 -9.40 11.51
CA ARG A 129 11.15 -8.68 10.64
C ARG A 129 12.35 -8.12 11.40
N TRP A 130 12.37 -8.25 12.74
CA TRP A 130 13.50 -7.80 13.55
C TRP A 130 14.78 -8.58 13.17
N PRO A 131 15.91 -7.88 12.95
CA PRO A 131 17.16 -8.54 12.58
C PRO A 131 17.64 -9.44 13.72
N LYS A 132 17.86 -10.73 13.43
CA LYS A 132 18.35 -11.72 14.40
C LYS A 132 19.87 -11.67 14.46
N SER A 133 20.45 -11.82 15.66
CA SER A 133 21.91 -11.93 15.78
C SER A 133 22.33 -13.30 15.27
N VAL A 134 23.39 -13.30 14.45
CA VAL A 134 24.06 -14.54 14.04
C VAL A 134 24.79 -15.16 15.24
N ASN A 135 25.21 -14.33 16.19
CA ASN A 135 25.85 -14.76 17.43
C ASN A 135 24.85 -14.74 18.61
N PRO A 136 24.55 -15.88 19.25
CA PRO A 136 23.61 -15.96 20.38
C PRO A 136 24.04 -15.15 21.62
N ASN A 137 25.31 -14.72 21.70
CA ASN A 137 25.86 -13.95 22.82
C ASN A 137 25.90 -12.43 22.57
N LEU A 138 25.45 -11.96 21.40
CA LEU A 138 25.39 -10.53 21.07
C LEU A 138 23.93 -10.12 20.79
N SER A 139 23.45 -9.05 21.42
CA SER A 139 22.22 -8.38 20.98
C SER A 139 22.52 -7.51 19.76
N VAL A 140 21.69 -7.58 18.72
CA VAL A 140 21.96 -6.95 17.40
C VAL A 140 21.90 -5.42 17.46
N VAL A 141 20.96 -4.89 18.24
CA VAL A 141 20.68 -3.46 18.39
C VAL A 141 20.10 -3.27 19.79
N ALA A 142 20.78 -2.51 20.64
CA ALA A 142 20.21 -2.08 21.90
C ALA A 142 19.37 -0.82 21.63
N THR A 143 18.08 -0.86 21.98
CA THR A 143 17.28 0.37 22.10
C THR A 143 17.85 1.15 23.28
N ASP A 144 18.42 2.32 23.03
CA ASP A 144 18.91 3.20 24.09
C ASP A 144 17.70 3.74 24.86
N THR A 145 17.32 3.06 25.94
CA THR A 145 16.23 3.46 26.84
C THR A 145 16.71 4.52 27.83
N ARG A 146 17.49 5.51 27.38
CA ARG A 146 17.71 6.71 28.21
C ARG A 146 16.36 7.37 28.42
N ASP A 147 15.79 7.12 29.60
CA ASP A 147 14.69 7.88 30.14
C ASP A 147 15.12 9.35 30.11
N VAL A 148 14.46 10.12 29.24
CA VAL A 148 14.54 11.58 29.24
C VAL A 148 13.89 12.01 30.55
N ALA A 149 14.75 12.29 31.53
CA ALA A 149 14.41 12.89 32.81
C ALA A 149 13.89 14.33 32.65
#